data_AF-A0A9Q1GIM7-F1
#
_entry.id   AF-A0A9Q1GIM7-F1
#
_cell.length_a   1.000
_cell.length_b   1.000
_cell.length_c   1.000
_cell.angle_alpha   90.00
_cell.angle_beta   90.00
_cell.angle_gamma   90.00
#
_symmetry.space_group_name_H-M   'P 1'
#
loop_
_entity.id
_entity.type
_entity.pdbx_description
1 polymer ?
#
loop_
_entity_poly.entity_id
_entity_poly.type
_entity_poly.pdbx_seq_one_letter_code
_entity_poly.pdbx_strand_id
1 'polypeptide(L)'
;MNTSSLNYLLAFLTIMISINSQINPSLALRCLPTKPATTAEFIRTSCKAATYPDLCYISLSTHANAIQTSPHSSAHTALSVALTTARTTKGVTSKISKDPGLQEREVGALRDCLEVLGNSVEELQKSLVEMSHVQINSKDFGLRMNNIQTWVSAALTNEDTCTEGFEEEAMDGRLKKSVRRRVEKISHLTSNALALINNPMLLANAALSVTLATARTTSAMVSQMSKDAGMRPREAGAMRDCLEVLRATVEELQQSITEMGDVKNSKNFGLQMNDIQTWVSAALTNEDTCTEGFGGKIMDGNLKTVMRGKIVNICHLTSNALALINSFASLHG
;
A
#
# COMPACT_ATOMS: atom_id res chain seq x y z
N MET A 1 42.50 -53.51 -27.12
CA MET A 1 41.90 -52.64 -26.08
C MET A 1 41.13 -53.52 -25.13
N ASN A 2 41.41 -53.42 -23.83
CA ASN A 2 40.86 -54.32 -22.80
C ASN A 2 39.36 -54.05 -22.61
N THR A 3 38.55 -55.09 -22.40
CA THR A 3 37.08 -55.00 -22.24
C THR A 3 36.67 -54.07 -21.11
N SER A 4 37.47 -53.99 -20.05
CA SER A 4 37.28 -53.06 -18.94
C SER A 4 37.42 -51.60 -19.36
N SER A 5 38.38 -51.28 -20.24
CA SER A 5 38.60 -49.91 -20.72
C SER A 5 37.48 -49.42 -21.64
N LEU A 6 36.85 -50.34 -22.38
CA LEU A 6 35.69 -50.03 -23.23
C LEU A 6 34.44 -49.70 -22.39
N ASN A 7 34.26 -50.40 -21.26
CA ASN A 7 33.14 -50.16 -20.34
C ASN A 7 33.27 -48.82 -19.60
N TYR A 8 34.48 -48.39 -19.22
CA TYR A 8 34.68 -47.06 -18.64
C TYR A 8 34.44 -45.93 -19.65
N LEU A 9 34.82 -46.14 -20.92
CA LEU A 9 34.57 -45.17 -21.99
C LEU A 9 33.07 -45.02 -22.28
N LEU A 10 32.33 -46.14 -22.32
CA LEU A 10 30.88 -46.16 -22.50
C LEU A 10 30.14 -45.51 -21.31
N ALA A 11 30.57 -45.77 -20.08
CA ALA A 11 30.00 -45.14 -18.89
C ALA A 11 30.20 -43.62 -18.87
N PHE A 12 31.40 -43.14 -19.25
CA PHE A 12 31.68 -41.70 -19.37
C PHE A 12 30.84 -41.03 -20.47
N LEU A 13 30.67 -41.69 -21.63
CA LEU A 13 29.81 -41.22 -22.72
C LEU A 13 28.34 -41.09 -22.29
N THR A 14 27.81 -42.06 -21.53
CA THR A 14 26.43 -41.99 -21.03
C THR A 14 26.20 -40.90 -19.97
N ILE A 15 27.21 -40.60 -19.14
CA ILE A 15 27.14 -39.52 -18.14
C ILE A 15 27.17 -38.15 -18.82
N MET A 16 27.98 -37.97 -19.88
CA MET A 16 28.04 -36.71 -20.64
C MET A 16 26.79 -36.43 -21.47
N ILE A 17 26.07 -37.47 -21.92
CA ILE A 17 24.79 -37.34 -22.64
C ILE A 17 23.65 -36.96 -21.68
N SER A 18 23.75 -37.32 -20.39
CA SER A 18 22.72 -37.04 -19.37
C SER A 18 22.81 -35.64 -18.73
N ILE A 19 23.92 -34.92 -18.94
CA ILE A 19 24.14 -33.55 -18.42
C ILE A 19 23.77 -32.48 -19.46
N ASN A 20 23.57 -32.84 -20.73
CA ASN A 20 23.20 -31.92 -21.82
C ASN A 20 21.70 -31.88 -22.17
N SER A 21 20.82 -32.52 -21.38
CA SER A 21 19.37 -32.52 -21.59
C SER A 21 18.59 -31.53 -20.71
N GLN A 22 19.23 -30.53 -20.11
CA GLN A 22 18.55 -29.40 -19.43
C GLN A 22 19.01 -28.01 -19.92
N ILE A 23 19.24 -27.87 -21.23
CA ILE A 23 19.34 -26.54 -21.86
C ILE A 23 18.25 -26.45 -22.92
N ASN A 24 17.07 -25.96 -22.53
CA ASN A 24 16.04 -25.55 -23.47
C ASN A 24 16.44 -24.21 -24.11
N PRO A 25 16.59 -24.12 -25.43
CA PRO A 25 16.74 -22.85 -26.11
C PRO A 25 15.36 -22.20 -26.29
N SER A 26 15.20 -21.00 -25.73
CA SER A 26 14.39 -19.90 -26.30
C SER A 26 12.97 -20.24 -26.78
N LEU A 27 11.98 -20.22 -25.88
CA LEU A 27 10.63 -19.80 -26.25
C LEU A 27 10.58 -18.27 -26.27
N ALA A 28 11.03 -17.67 -27.37
CA ALA A 28 10.61 -16.32 -27.73
C ALA A 28 9.12 -16.36 -28.05
N LEU A 29 8.26 -16.33 -27.03
CA LEU A 29 6.85 -16.05 -27.21
C LEU A 29 6.78 -14.61 -27.70
N ARG A 30 6.48 -14.42 -29.00
CA ARG A 30 6.18 -13.11 -29.56
C ARG A 30 5.04 -12.51 -28.74
N CYS A 31 5.35 -11.46 -27.97
CA CYS A 31 4.34 -10.64 -27.31
C CYS A 31 3.41 -10.06 -28.38
N LEU A 32 2.23 -10.66 -28.55
CA LEU A 32 1.11 -9.96 -29.16
C LEU A 32 0.74 -8.82 -28.21
N PRO A 33 0.62 -7.57 -28.69
CA PRO A 33 0.21 -6.45 -27.84
C PRO A 33 -1.22 -6.68 -27.38
N THR A 34 -1.42 -6.97 -26.09
CA THR A 34 -2.75 -7.08 -25.51
C THR A 34 -3.19 -5.73 -24.97
N LYS A 35 -4.44 -5.35 -25.29
CA LYS A 35 -5.08 -4.08 -24.94
C LYS A 35 -4.80 -3.66 -23.49
N PRO A 36 -4.50 -2.37 -23.22
CA PRO A 36 -4.34 -1.86 -21.85
C PRO A 36 -5.61 -2.12 -21.03
N ALA A 37 -5.45 -2.44 -19.73
CA ALA A 37 -6.60 -2.55 -18.83
C ALA A 37 -7.26 -1.17 -18.77
N THR A 38 -8.56 -1.15 -18.98
CA THR A 38 -9.29 0.12 -18.96
C THR A 38 -9.33 0.66 -17.53
N THR A 39 -9.32 1.98 -17.33
CA THR A 39 -9.55 2.58 -16.01
C THR A 39 -10.77 1.97 -15.29
N ALA A 40 -11.81 1.59 -16.03
CA ALA A 40 -12.98 0.93 -15.48
C ALA A 40 -12.65 -0.40 -14.78
N GLU A 41 -11.75 -1.20 -15.36
CA GLU A 41 -11.31 -2.47 -14.77
C GLU A 41 -10.47 -2.22 -13.51
N PHE A 42 -9.57 -1.23 -13.55
CA PHE A 42 -8.83 -0.80 -12.36
C PHE A 42 -9.74 -0.36 -11.21
N ILE A 43 -10.75 0.48 -11.50
CA ILE A 43 -11.72 0.94 -10.49
C ILE A 43 -12.50 -0.26 -9.93
N ARG A 44 -12.96 -1.16 -10.80
CA ARG A 44 -13.71 -2.36 -10.38
C ARG A 44 -12.88 -3.22 -9.43
N THR A 45 -11.62 -3.46 -9.77
CA THR A 45 -10.70 -4.24 -8.94
C THR A 45 -10.41 -3.55 -7.61
N SER A 46 -10.14 -2.24 -7.62
CA SER A 46 -9.91 -1.45 -6.40
C SER A 46 -11.10 -1.49 -5.45
N CYS A 47 -12.32 -1.45 -6.00
CA CYS A 47 -13.57 -1.49 -5.23
C CYS A 47 -13.90 -2.86 -4.63
N LYS A 48 -13.22 -3.95 -5.03
CA LYS A 48 -13.44 -5.28 -4.42
C LYS A 48 -13.09 -5.31 -2.93
N ALA A 49 -12.15 -4.48 -2.50
CA ALA A 49 -11.75 -4.35 -1.10
C ALA A 49 -12.68 -3.45 -0.28
N ALA A 50 -13.68 -2.81 -0.91
CA ALA A 50 -14.58 -1.87 -0.26
C ALA A 50 -15.77 -2.58 0.41
N THR A 51 -16.31 -1.99 1.48
CA THR A 51 -17.50 -2.50 2.18
C THR A 51 -18.74 -2.52 1.28
N TYR A 52 -18.84 -1.55 0.36
CA TYR A 52 -19.94 -1.43 -0.60
C TYR A 52 -19.39 -1.38 -2.04
N PRO A 53 -18.94 -2.52 -2.62
CA PRO A 53 -18.21 -2.56 -3.90
C PRO A 53 -18.98 -1.95 -5.08
N ASP A 54 -20.28 -2.23 -5.20
CA ASP A 54 -21.09 -1.72 -6.31
C ASP A 54 -21.25 -0.20 -6.24
N LEU A 55 -21.51 0.33 -5.03
CA LEU A 55 -21.58 1.78 -4.81
C LEU A 55 -20.23 2.44 -5.09
N CYS A 56 -19.13 1.81 -4.66
CA CYS A 56 -17.77 2.25 -4.97
C CYS A 56 -17.57 2.36 -6.49
N TYR A 57 -17.86 1.30 -7.25
CA TYR A 57 -17.67 1.30 -8.70
C TYR A 57 -18.56 2.35 -9.39
N ILE A 58 -19.84 2.41 -9.07
CA ILE A 58 -20.79 3.36 -9.69
C ILE A 58 -20.37 4.80 -9.40
N SER A 59 -19.96 5.10 -8.18
CA SER A 59 -19.56 6.45 -7.77
C SER A 59 -18.23 6.92 -8.38
N LEU A 60 -17.30 5.98 -8.64
CA LEU A 60 -15.97 6.30 -9.15
C LEU A 60 -15.84 6.20 -10.67
N SER A 61 -16.62 5.34 -11.33
CA SER A 61 -16.53 5.12 -12.78
C SER A 61 -16.77 6.39 -13.61
N THR A 62 -17.60 7.31 -13.13
CA THR A 62 -17.83 8.63 -13.76
C THR A 62 -16.61 9.56 -13.69
N HIS A 63 -15.65 9.24 -12.82
CA HIS A 63 -14.41 9.99 -12.61
C HIS A 63 -13.19 9.28 -13.22
N ALA A 64 -13.40 8.31 -14.11
CA ALA A 64 -12.34 7.48 -14.71
C ALA A 64 -11.16 8.30 -15.27
N ASN A 65 -11.40 9.44 -15.90
CA ASN A 65 -10.32 10.26 -16.47
C ASN A 65 -9.40 10.86 -15.40
N ALA A 66 -9.95 11.20 -14.23
CA ALA A 66 -9.17 11.75 -13.12
C ALA A 66 -8.46 10.65 -12.31
N ILE A 67 -9.10 9.49 -12.17
CA ILE A 67 -8.55 8.35 -11.42
C ILE A 67 -7.43 7.67 -12.20
N GLN A 68 -7.60 7.51 -13.53
CA GLN A 68 -6.75 6.68 -14.37
C GLN A 68 -6.53 5.31 -13.71
N THR A 69 -5.30 4.84 -13.57
CA THR A 69 -4.97 3.61 -12.84
C THR A 69 -4.15 3.91 -11.58
N SER A 70 -4.48 5.00 -10.88
CA SER A 70 -3.74 5.47 -9.70
C SER A 70 -4.55 5.20 -8.41
N PRO A 71 -4.04 4.37 -7.48
CA PRO A 71 -4.73 4.12 -6.21
C PRO A 71 -4.80 5.38 -5.34
N HIS A 72 -3.78 6.24 -5.38
CA HIS A 72 -3.82 7.55 -4.72
C HIS A 72 -4.95 8.42 -5.29
N SER A 73 -5.05 8.52 -6.61
CA SER A 73 -6.12 9.28 -7.26
C SER A 73 -7.49 8.67 -6.99
N SER A 74 -7.60 7.34 -6.93
CA SER A 74 -8.85 6.65 -6.56
C SER A 74 -9.29 6.99 -5.14
N ALA A 75 -8.38 6.93 -4.16
CA ALA A 75 -8.68 7.28 -2.77
C ALA A 75 -9.03 8.78 -2.63
N HIS A 76 -8.29 9.65 -3.31
CA HIS A 76 -8.57 11.09 -3.33
C HIS A 76 -9.95 11.40 -3.96
N THR A 77 -10.29 10.75 -5.09
CA THR A 77 -11.61 10.91 -5.72
C THR A 77 -12.73 10.37 -4.82
N ALA A 78 -12.53 9.23 -4.14
CA ALA A 78 -13.50 8.69 -3.20
C ALA A 78 -13.78 9.65 -2.04
N LEU A 79 -12.74 10.26 -1.45
CA LEU A 79 -12.87 11.33 -0.45
C LEU A 79 -13.65 12.54 -0.99
N SER A 80 -13.35 12.96 -2.22
CA SER A 80 -14.04 14.08 -2.86
C SER A 80 -15.54 13.80 -3.07
N VAL A 81 -15.89 12.59 -3.50
CA VAL A 81 -17.28 12.15 -3.67
C VAL A 81 -18.01 12.07 -2.34
N ALA A 82 -17.39 11.50 -1.30
CA ALA A 82 -17.95 11.45 0.06
C ALA A 82 -18.20 12.87 0.60
N LEU A 83 -17.21 13.75 0.53
CA LEU A 83 -17.30 15.15 0.98
C LEU A 83 -18.39 15.93 0.24
N THR A 84 -18.48 15.78 -1.08
CA THR A 84 -19.51 16.47 -1.89
C THR A 84 -20.91 15.98 -1.52
N THR A 85 -21.04 14.67 -1.26
CA THR A 85 -22.31 14.08 -0.81
C THR A 85 -22.66 14.57 0.60
N ALA A 86 -21.71 14.60 1.53
CA ALA A 86 -21.89 15.09 2.89
C ALA A 86 -22.36 16.56 2.91
N ARG A 87 -21.70 17.44 2.13
CA ARG A 87 -22.12 18.85 1.96
C ARG A 87 -23.54 18.97 1.42
N THR A 88 -23.87 18.18 0.40
CA THR A 88 -25.19 18.19 -0.21
C THR A 88 -26.25 17.73 0.78
N THR A 89 -26.01 16.63 1.49
CA THR A 89 -26.93 16.11 2.51
C THR A 89 -27.10 17.10 3.65
N LYS A 90 -26.02 17.68 4.20
CA LYS A 90 -26.10 18.75 5.22
C LYS A 90 -26.97 19.91 4.75
N GLY A 91 -26.79 20.36 3.50
CA GLY A 91 -27.61 21.44 2.91
C GLY A 91 -29.08 21.07 2.77
N VAL A 92 -29.40 19.82 2.40
CA VAL A 92 -30.79 19.33 2.33
C VAL A 92 -31.39 19.20 3.72
N THR A 93 -30.68 18.58 4.67
CA THR A 93 -31.12 18.44 6.07
C THR A 93 -31.37 19.81 6.71
N SER A 94 -30.55 20.82 6.40
CA SER A 94 -30.73 22.19 6.88
C SER A 94 -31.95 22.89 6.29
N LYS A 95 -32.37 22.51 5.07
CA LYS A 95 -33.63 22.98 4.50
C LYS A 95 -34.82 22.31 5.17
N ILE A 96 -34.72 20.99 5.42
CA ILE A 96 -35.75 20.23 6.11
C ILE A 96 -35.96 20.79 7.53
N SER A 97 -34.89 21.11 8.26
CA SER A 97 -34.95 21.63 9.63
C SER A 97 -35.62 23.01 9.78
N LYS A 98 -36.01 23.64 8.67
CA LYS A 98 -36.70 24.94 8.65
C LYS A 98 -38.18 24.80 8.29
N ASP A 99 -38.67 23.57 8.07
CA ASP A 99 -40.08 23.33 7.81
C ASP A 99 -40.89 23.66 9.08
N PRO A 100 -41.86 24.60 9.01
CA PRO A 100 -42.67 24.99 10.15
C PRO A 100 -43.62 23.88 10.64
N GLY A 101 -43.80 22.81 9.86
CA GLY A 101 -44.61 21.65 10.22
C GLY A 101 -43.91 20.63 11.12
N LEU A 102 -42.65 20.85 11.48
CA LEU A 102 -41.88 19.94 12.33
C LEU A 102 -42.31 20.03 13.80
N GLN A 103 -42.30 18.87 14.45
CA GLN A 103 -42.44 18.77 15.90
C GLN A 103 -41.13 19.17 16.60
N GLU A 104 -41.20 19.65 17.84
CA GLU A 104 -40.04 20.07 18.62
C GLU A 104 -38.94 18.99 18.69
N ARG A 105 -39.34 17.72 18.86
CA ARG A 105 -38.41 16.57 18.86
C ARG A 105 -37.69 16.40 17.53
N GLU A 106 -38.40 16.61 16.42
CA GLU A 106 -37.84 16.49 15.07
C GLU A 106 -36.86 17.63 14.78
N VAL A 107 -37.17 18.84 15.24
CA VAL A 107 -36.25 19.98 15.19
C VAL A 107 -34.98 19.68 16.00
N GLY A 108 -35.12 19.09 17.20
CA GLY A 108 -34.00 18.64 18.02
C GLY A 108 -33.11 17.64 17.28
N ALA A 109 -33.68 16.53 16.80
CA ALA A 109 -32.93 15.50 16.07
C ALA A 109 -32.25 16.03 14.80
N LEU A 110 -32.91 16.93 14.06
CA LEU A 110 -32.32 17.56 12.87
C LEU A 110 -31.17 18.49 13.23
N ARG A 111 -31.27 19.25 14.32
CA ARG A 111 -30.18 20.12 14.80
C ARG A 111 -28.96 19.29 15.20
N ASP A 112 -29.18 18.25 15.99
CA ASP A 112 -28.10 17.39 16.48
C ASP A 112 -27.43 16.65 15.30
N CYS A 113 -28.22 16.16 14.33
CA CYS A 113 -27.70 15.61 13.08
C CYS A 113 -26.91 16.65 12.26
N LEU A 114 -27.35 17.90 12.18
CA LEU A 114 -26.65 18.96 11.44
C LEU A 114 -25.30 19.33 12.05
N GLU A 115 -25.18 19.22 13.38
CA GLU A 115 -23.92 19.39 14.10
C GLU A 115 -22.92 18.31 13.68
N VAL A 116 -23.27 17.03 13.82
CA VAL A 116 -22.36 15.93 13.47
C VAL A 116 -22.10 15.83 11.96
N LEU A 117 -23.07 16.16 11.10
CA LEU A 117 -22.82 16.31 9.66
C LEU A 117 -21.88 17.48 9.35
N GLY A 118 -21.86 18.51 10.20
CA GLY A 118 -20.89 19.60 10.11
C GLY A 118 -19.48 19.14 10.40
N ASN A 119 -19.32 18.35 11.46
CA ASN A 119 -18.06 17.74 11.83
C ASN A 119 -17.56 16.80 10.71
N SER A 120 -18.41 15.88 10.23
CA SER A 120 -18.08 14.99 9.09
C SER A 120 -17.56 15.76 7.88
N VAL A 121 -18.21 16.87 7.50
CA VAL A 121 -17.74 17.72 6.39
C VAL A 121 -16.34 18.31 6.66
N GLU A 122 -16.06 18.74 7.90
CA GLU A 122 -14.75 19.27 8.27
C GLU A 122 -13.67 18.19 8.23
N GLU A 123 -13.94 17.02 8.79
CA GLU A 123 -13.00 15.89 8.83
C GLU A 123 -12.71 15.34 7.43
N LEU A 124 -13.74 15.21 6.58
CA LEU A 124 -13.58 14.82 5.18
C LEU A 124 -12.79 15.88 4.38
N GLN A 125 -12.99 17.17 4.67
CA GLN A 125 -12.21 18.24 4.04
C GLN A 125 -10.74 18.21 4.48
N LYS A 126 -10.46 18.02 5.77
CA LYS A 126 -9.10 17.84 6.30
C LYS A 126 -8.42 16.64 5.63
N SER A 127 -9.12 15.52 5.55
CA SER A 127 -8.66 14.29 4.89
C SER A 127 -8.30 14.52 3.41
N LEU A 128 -9.16 15.23 2.67
CA LEU A 128 -8.93 15.52 1.26
C LEU A 128 -7.72 16.42 1.04
N VAL A 129 -7.56 17.47 1.85
CA VAL A 129 -6.40 18.38 1.79
C VAL A 129 -5.12 17.62 2.10
N GLU A 130 -5.12 16.84 3.19
CA GLU A 130 -3.96 16.05 3.59
C GLU A 130 -3.58 15.02 2.52
N MET A 131 -4.56 14.32 1.95
CA MET A 131 -4.35 13.38 0.84
C MET A 131 -3.68 14.05 -0.37
N SER A 132 -4.02 15.30 -0.68
CA SER A 132 -3.39 16.05 -1.78
C SER A 132 -1.90 16.35 -1.56
N HIS A 133 -1.46 16.32 -0.29
CA HIS A 133 -0.08 16.55 0.12
C HIS A 133 0.69 15.26 0.44
N VAL A 134 0.04 14.10 0.37
CA VAL A 134 0.69 12.81 0.57
C VAL A 134 1.70 12.58 -0.56
N GLN A 135 2.97 12.50 -0.17
CA GLN A 135 4.06 12.06 -1.01
C GLN A 135 4.53 10.70 -0.52
N ILE A 136 4.44 9.68 -1.38
CA ILE A 136 4.77 8.28 -1.06
C ILE A 136 6.19 8.14 -0.48
N ASN A 137 7.13 9.00 -0.88
CA ASN A 137 8.54 8.93 -0.47
C ASN A 137 8.88 9.87 0.70
N SER A 138 7.89 10.53 1.30
CA SER A 138 8.13 11.46 2.41
C SER A 138 8.26 10.73 3.75
N LYS A 139 9.13 11.24 4.62
CA LYS A 139 9.26 10.78 6.02
C LYS A 139 7.95 10.94 6.79
N ASP A 140 7.11 11.89 6.39
CA ASP A 140 5.83 12.15 7.05
C ASP A 140 4.69 11.24 6.55
N PHE A 141 4.92 10.41 5.51
CA PHE A 141 3.86 9.63 4.85
C PHE A 141 2.95 8.89 5.84
N GLY A 142 3.55 8.16 6.80
CA GLY A 142 2.81 7.39 7.79
C GLY A 142 1.96 8.27 8.70
N LEU A 143 2.50 9.40 9.16
CA LEU A 143 1.77 10.36 9.99
C LEU A 143 0.57 10.95 9.21
N ARG A 144 0.79 11.34 7.95
CA ARG A 144 -0.26 11.91 7.10
C ARG A 144 -1.37 10.89 6.83
N MET A 145 -1.01 9.64 6.52
CA MET A 145 -1.98 8.58 6.28
C MET A 145 -2.78 8.25 7.56
N ASN A 146 -2.12 8.20 8.72
CA ASN A 146 -2.79 8.02 10.01
C ASN A 146 -3.78 9.15 10.32
N ASN A 147 -3.41 10.41 10.03
CA ASN A 147 -4.30 11.55 10.19
C ASN A 147 -5.54 11.41 9.28
N ILE A 148 -5.34 11.07 8.01
CA ILE A 148 -6.42 10.82 7.05
C ILE A 148 -7.35 9.72 7.57
N GLN A 149 -6.81 8.57 7.96
CA GLN A 149 -7.59 7.44 8.49
C GLN A 149 -8.39 7.85 9.73
N THR A 150 -7.77 8.62 10.63
CA THR A 150 -8.40 9.10 11.86
C THR A 150 -9.59 10.01 11.55
N TRP A 151 -9.39 11.01 10.69
CA TRP A 151 -10.46 11.94 10.32
C TRP A 151 -11.59 11.27 9.52
N VAL A 152 -11.27 10.39 8.58
CA VAL A 152 -12.30 9.64 7.83
C VAL A 152 -13.10 8.71 8.76
N SER A 153 -12.44 8.08 9.74
CA SER A 153 -13.14 7.25 10.74
C SER A 153 -14.02 8.09 11.67
N ALA A 154 -13.56 9.28 12.07
CA ALA A 154 -14.37 10.22 12.84
C ALA A 154 -15.61 10.69 12.06
N ALA A 155 -15.46 10.98 10.77
CA ALA A 155 -16.57 11.33 9.89
C ALA A 155 -17.62 10.21 9.81
N LEU A 156 -17.20 8.94 9.74
CA LEU A 156 -18.10 7.79 9.81
C LEU A 156 -18.86 7.73 11.13
N THR A 157 -18.17 7.87 12.26
CA THR A 157 -18.82 7.90 13.58
C THR A 157 -19.88 9.00 13.65
N ASN A 158 -19.56 10.20 13.15
CA ASN A 158 -20.49 11.33 13.10
C ASN A 158 -21.72 11.05 12.22
N GLU A 159 -21.53 10.41 11.06
CA GLU A 159 -22.61 10.01 10.16
C GLU A 159 -23.51 8.96 10.82
N ASP A 160 -22.94 7.96 11.48
CA ASP A 160 -23.67 6.92 12.20
C ASP A 160 -24.46 7.52 13.39
N THR A 161 -23.84 8.40 14.19
CA THR A 161 -24.51 9.13 15.28
C THR A 161 -25.71 9.94 14.78
N CYS A 162 -25.62 10.59 13.60
CA CYS A 162 -26.81 11.23 13.03
C CYS A 162 -27.91 10.20 12.77
N THR A 163 -27.62 9.04 12.18
CA THR A 163 -28.66 8.04 11.89
C THR A 163 -29.30 7.44 13.14
N GLU A 164 -28.50 7.21 14.20
CA GLU A 164 -28.94 6.74 15.53
C GLU A 164 -29.91 7.73 16.18
N GLY A 165 -29.67 9.04 16.01
CA GLY A 165 -30.57 10.10 16.49
C GLY A 165 -31.99 10.04 15.91
N PHE A 166 -32.24 9.25 14.87
CA PHE A 166 -33.56 9.02 14.28
C PHE A 166 -34.16 7.64 14.61
N GLU A 167 -33.60 6.84 15.51
CA GLU A 167 -34.07 5.47 15.76
C GLU A 167 -35.39 5.35 16.52
N GLU A 168 -35.78 6.37 17.26
CA GLU A 168 -36.97 6.35 18.11
C GLU A 168 -38.29 6.25 17.32
N GLU A 169 -39.30 5.64 17.93
CA GLU A 169 -40.60 5.34 17.27
C GLU A 169 -41.53 6.55 17.13
N ALA A 170 -41.33 7.60 17.94
CA ALA A 170 -42.21 8.77 18.00
C ALA A 170 -41.98 9.84 16.90
N MET A 171 -41.13 9.56 15.91
CA MET A 171 -40.81 10.49 14.80
C MET A 171 -41.67 10.23 13.56
N ASP A 172 -41.94 11.27 12.77
CA ASP A 172 -42.56 11.09 11.46
C ASP A 172 -41.73 10.12 10.60
N GLY A 173 -42.40 9.05 10.16
CA GLY A 173 -41.74 7.96 9.43
C GLY A 173 -41.18 8.40 8.07
N ARG A 174 -41.70 9.46 7.44
CA ARG A 174 -41.18 9.96 6.16
C ARG A 174 -39.92 10.80 6.39
N LEU A 175 -39.93 11.68 7.38
CA LEU A 175 -38.77 12.46 7.80
C LEU A 175 -37.61 11.53 8.18
N LYS A 176 -37.86 10.60 9.10
CA LYS A 176 -36.90 9.58 9.55
C LYS A 176 -36.26 8.84 8.37
N LYS A 177 -37.07 8.29 7.47
CA LYS A 177 -36.58 7.55 6.29
C LYS A 177 -35.81 8.44 5.31
N SER A 178 -36.23 9.69 5.13
CA SER A 178 -35.60 10.64 4.21
C SER A 178 -34.19 11.03 4.68
N VAL A 179 -34.04 11.37 5.97
CA VAL A 179 -32.74 11.76 6.54
C VAL A 179 -31.82 10.55 6.61
N ARG A 180 -32.27 9.43 7.21
CA ARG A 180 -31.45 8.21 7.34
C ARG A 180 -30.90 7.73 6.01
N ARG A 181 -31.73 7.58 4.98
CA ARG A 181 -31.27 7.12 3.65
C ARG A 181 -30.15 8.02 3.08
N ARG A 182 -30.24 9.34 3.31
CA ARG A 182 -29.24 10.28 2.80
C ARG A 182 -27.93 10.16 3.56
N VAL A 183 -28.01 9.99 4.88
CA VAL A 183 -26.85 9.90 5.76
C VAL A 183 -26.17 8.54 5.62
N GLU A 184 -26.93 7.45 5.59
CA GLU A 184 -26.43 6.10 5.27
C GLU A 184 -25.67 6.07 3.94
N LYS A 185 -26.15 6.82 2.92
CA LYS A 185 -25.42 6.97 1.66
C LYS A 185 -24.06 7.67 1.85
N ILE A 186 -23.96 8.65 2.74
CA ILE A 186 -22.66 9.26 3.08
C ILE A 186 -21.79 8.20 3.78
N SER A 187 -22.30 7.54 4.84
CA SER A 187 -21.58 6.50 5.57
C SER A 187 -21.00 5.44 4.65
N HIS A 188 -21.78 4.98 3.66
CA HIS A 188 -21.31 3.98 2.70
C HIS A 188 -20.20 4.51 1.78
N LEU A 189 -20.30 5.78 1.33
CA LEU A 189 -19.26 6.40 0.50
C LEU A 189 -17.99 6.69 1.31
N THR A 190 -18.13 7.18 2.54
CA THR A 190 -17.01 7.40 3.46
C THR A 190 -16.31 6.08 3.82
N SER A 191 -17.08 5.01 4.04
CA SER A 191 -16.55 3.66 4.30
C SER A 191 -15.77 3.12 3.10
N ASN A 192 -16.30 3.31 1.89
CA ASN A 192 -15.60 2.96 0.66
C ASN A 192 -14.32 3.79 0.48
N ALA A 193 -14.33 5.08 0.80
CA ALA A 193 -13.13 5.91 0.76
C ALA A 193 -12.07 5.39 1.75
N LEU A 194 -12.46 5.07 2.98
CA LEU A 194 -11.57 4.47 3.98
C LEU A 194 -10.97 3.14 3.51
N ALA A 195 -11.77 2.28 2.88
CA ALA A 195 -11.30 1.01 2.33
C ALA A 195 -10.25 1.22 1.22
N LEU A 196 -10.44 2.22 0.36
CA LEU A 196 -9.47 2.57 -0.70
C LEU A 196 -8.20 3.20 -0.13
N ILE A 197 -8.31 4.00 0.94
CA ILE A 197 -7.17 4.54 1.69
C ILE A 197 -6.34 3.39 2.29
N ASN A 198 -7.02 2.35 2.79
CA ASN A 198 -6.40 1.17 3.38
C ASN A 198 -5.99 0.11 2.34
N ASN A 199 -6.07 0.41 1.04
CA ASN A 199 -5.77 -0.56 0.00
C ASN A 199 -4.29 -1.02 0.06
N PRO A 200 -4.03 -2.34 0.13
CA PRO A 200 -2.67 -2.88 0.24
C PRO A 200 -1.71 -2.42 -0.85
N MET A 201 -2.17 -2.13 -2.07
CA MET A 201 -1.31 -1.65 -3.15
C MET A 201 -0.75 -0.25 -2.87
N LEU A 202 -1.57 0.65 -2.30
CA LEU A 202 -1.14 1.99 -1.93
C LEU A 202 -0.12 1.91 -0.80
N LEU A 203 -0.41 1.07 0.20
CA LEU A 203 0.44 0.87 1.37
C LEU A 203 1.75 0.16 1.01
N ALA A 204 1.72 -0.86 0.14
CA ALA A 204 2.91 -1.59 -0.31
C ALA A 204 3.89 -0.68 -1.06
N ASN A 205 3.38 0.15 -1.98
CA ASN A 205 4.23 1.13 -2.68
C ASN A 205 4.88 2.12 -1.70
N ALA A 206 4.14 2.60 -0.72
CA ALA A 206 4.69 3.49 0.29
C ALA A 206 5.72 2.82 1.21
N ALA A 207 5.44 1.60 1.64
CA ALA A 207 6.38 0.81 2.44
C ALA A 207 7.69 0.60 1.67
N LEU A 208 7.63 0.15 0.41
CA LEU A 208 8.80 0.00 -0.45
C LEU A 208 9.60 1.30 -0.60
N SER A 209 8.93 2.43 -0.83
CA SER A 209 9.56 3.73 -0.96
C SER A 209 10.28 4.20 0.31
N VAL A 210 9.64 4.03 1.48
CA VAL A 210 10.25 4.37 2.78
C VAL A 210 11.44 3.46 3.07
N THR A 211 11.32 2.17 2.79
CA THR A 211 12.42 1.21 2.91
C THR A 211 13.58 1.61 2.02
N LEU A 212 13.33 1.92 0.74
CA LEU A 212 14.36 2.34 -0.22
C LEU A 212 15.06 3.63 0.22
N ALA A 213 14.31 4.64 0.68
CA ALA A 213 14.89 5.88 1.19
C ALA A 213 15.78 5.64 2.44
N THR A 214 15.35 4.74 3.32
CA THR A 214 16.10 4.35 4.52
C THR A 214 17.37 3.57 4.16
N ALA A 215 17.26 2.61 3.25
CA ALA A 215 18.40 1.83 2.73
C ALA A 215 19.43 2.74 2.04
N ARG A 216 19.00 3.69 1.21
CA ARG A 216 19.88 4.70 0.59
C ARG A 216 20.61 5.54 1.64
N THR A 217 19.87 6.06 2.63
CA THR A 217 20.45 6.87 3.71
C THR A 217 21.47 6.08 4.52
N THR A 218 21.17 4.83 4.87
CA THR A 218 22.09 3.95 5.60
C THR A 218 23.29 3.58 4.76
N SER A 219 23.12 3.26 3.46
CA SER A 219 24.24 2.95 2.56
C SER A 219 25.22 4.13 2.44
N ALA A 220 24.72 5.37 2.40
CA ALA A 220 25.55 6.57 2.41
C ALA A 220 26.32 6.73 3.73
N MET A 221 25.66 6.50 4.88
CA MET A 221 26.30 6.51 6.19
C MET A 221 27.41 5.46 6.28
N VAL A 222 27.14 4.22 5.87
CA VAL A 222 28.10 3.11 5.87
C VAL A 222 29.28 3.42 4.96
N SER A 223 29.01 3.94 3.75
CA SER A 223 30.07 4.34 2.82
C SER A 223 30.94 5.47 3.34
N GLN A 224 30.39 6.38 4.15
CA GLN A 224 31.15 7.47 4.75
C GLN A 224 32.03 6.95 5.89
N MET A 225 31.44 6.13 6.77
CA MET A 225 32.16 5.51 7.89
C MET A 225 33.28 4.61 7.38
N SER A 226 33.06 3.78 6.35
CA SER A 226 34.07 2.84 5.83
C SER A 226 35.35 3.50 5.30
N LYS A 227 35.34 4.82 5.10
CA LYS A 227 36.49 5.63 4.65
C LYS A 227 37.27 6.26 5.81
N ASP A 228 36.79 6.13 7.04
CA ASP A 228 37.45 6.69 8.21
C ASP A 228 38.78 5.98 8.47
N ALA A 229 39.85 6.76 8.60
CA ALA A 229 41.22 6.27 8.75
C ALA A 229 41.47 5.61 10.12
N GLY A 230 40.58 5.84 11.10
CA GLY A 230 40.69 5.27 12.45
C GLY A 230 40.20 3.82 12.60
N MET A 231 39.69 3.20 11.52
CA MET A 231 39.01 1.91 11.60
C MET A 231 39.98 0.72 11.55
N ARG A 232 39.73 -0.32 12.35
CA ARG A 232 40.52 -1.56 12.30
C ARG A 232 40.25 -2.32 10.99
N PRO A 233 41.21 -3.09 10.44
CA PRO A 233 41.02 -3.80 9.17
C PRO A 233 39.78 -4.71 9.13
N ARG A 234 39.46 -5.36 10.27
CA ARG A 234 38.26 -6.21 10.40
C ARG A 234 36.96 -5.41 10.33
N GLU A 235 36.92 -4.23 10.94
CA GLU A 235 35.75 -3.35 10.94
C GLU A 235 35.55 -2.75 9.55
N ALA A 236 36.63 -2.28 8.93
CA ALA A 236 36.61 -1.78 7.57
C ALA A 236 36.17 -2.85 6.56
N GLY A 237 36.56 -4.12 6.78
CA GLY A 237 36.06 -5.28 6.03
C GLY A 237 34.55 -5.44 6.15
N ALA A 238 34.04 -5.61 7.38
CA ALA A 238 32.61 -5.76 7.64
C ALA A 238 31.77 -4.59 7.10
N MET A 239 32.31 -3.37 7.15
CA MET A 239 31.67 -2.18 6.59
C MET A 239 31.58 -2.21 5.06
N ARG A 240 32.61 -2.71 4.36
CA ARG A 240 32.57 -2.86 2.89
C ARG A 240 31.61 -3.96 2.46
N ASP A 241 31.64 -5.09 3.15
CA ASP A 241 30.74 -6.21 2.87
C ASP A 241 29.28 -5.79 3.11
N CYS A 242 29.01 -5.10 4.21
CA CYS A 242 27.68 -4.53 4.48
C CYS A 242 27.26 -3.50 3.42
N LEU A 243 28.18 -2.65 2.96
CA LEU A 243 27.88 -1.66 1.92
C LEU A 243 27.52 -2.32 0.59
N GLU A 244 28.17 -3.43 0.24
CA GLU A 244 27.88 -4.20 -0.96
C GLU A 244 26.44 -4.73 -0.93
N VAL A 245 26.05 -5.41 0.15
CA VAL A 245 24.69 -5.96 0.28
C VAL A 245 23.64 -4.85 0.40
N LEU A 246 23.94 -3.71 1.04
CA LEU A 246 23.01 -2.56 1.08
C LEU A 246 22.79 -1.92 -0.28
N ARG A 247 23.76 -1.96 -1.19
CA ARG A 247 23.57 -1.49 -2.58
C ARG A 247 22.69 -2.45 -3.36
N ALA A 248 22.88 -3.75 -3.21
CA ALA A 248 21.99 -4.77 -3.77
C ALA A 248 20.55 -4.58 -3.26
N THR A 249 20.35 -4.39 -1.95
CA THR A 249 19.05 -4.05 -1.35
C THR A 249 18.41 -2.82 -2.02
N VAL A 250 19.19 -1.75 -2.28
CA VAL A 250 18.68 -0.55 -2.96
C VAL A 250 18.22 -0.84 -4.39
N GLU A 251 18.94 -1.67 -5.12
CA GLU A 251 18.59 -2.08 -6.49
C GLU A 251 17.33 -2.94 -6.51
N GLU A 252 17.26 -3.97 -5.66
CA GLU A 252 16.12 -4.88 -5.50
C GLU A 252 14.84 -4.12 -5.11
N LEU A 253 14.94 -3.18 -4.16
CA LEU A 253 13.80 -2.34 -3.77
C LEU A 253 13.37 -1.39 -4.90
N GLN A 254 14.32 -0.86 -5.67
CA GLN A 254 14.01 0.00 -6.81
C GLN A 254 13.30 -0.78 -7.93
N GLN A 255 13.76 -2.00 -8.22
CA GLN A 255 13.10 -2.93 -9.14
C GLN A 255 11.69 -3.25 -8.68
N SER A 256 11.53 -3.57 -7.39
CA SER A 256 10.23 -3.85 -6.78
C SER A 256 9.24 -2.69 -6.94
N ILE A 257 9.70 -1.44 -6.75
CA ILE A 257 8.85 -0.24 -6.93
C ILE A 257 8.46 -0.05 -8.39
N THR A 258 9.42 -0.21 -9.32
CA THR A 258 9.16 -0.09 -10.76
C THR A 258 8.13 -1.13 -11.19
N GLU A 259 8.36 -2.39 -10.85
CA GLU A 259 7.49 -3.49 -11.20
C GLU A 259 6.10 -3.32 -10.56
N MET A 260 6.02 -2.96 -9.28
CA MET A 260 4.74 -2.65 -8.61
C MET A 260 3.99 -1.49 -9.30
N GLY A 261 4.73 -0.55 -9.90
CA GLY A 261 4.19 0.50 -10.75
C GLY A 261 3.60 -0.01 -12.06
N ASP A 262 4.09 -1.13 -12.57
CA ASP A 262 3.75 -1.75 -13.86
C ASP A 262 2.78 -2.95 -13.74
N VAL A 263 2.59 -3.49 -12.53
CA VAL A 263 1.62 -4.56 -12.22
C VAL A 263 0.19 -4.19 -12.66
N LYS A 264 -0.09 -2.89 -12.81
CA LYS A 264 -1.39 -2.27 -13.11
C LYS A 264 -2.10 -2.80 -14.36
N ASN A 265 -1.42 -3.51 -15.27
CA ASN A 265 -1.96 -3.94 -16.56
C ASN A 265 -1.48 -5.32 -17.04
N SER A 266 -0.89 -6.12 -16.16
CA SER A 266 -0.14 -7.28 -16.61
C SER A 266 -0.97 -8.56 -16.62
N LYS A 267 -1.00 -9.23 -17.79
CA LYS A 267 -1.43 -10.63 -17.89
C LYS A 267 -0.51 -11.58 -17.11
N ASN A 268 0.67 -11.09 -16.73
CA ASN A 268 1.68 -11.79 -15.96
C ASN A 268 1.65 -11.36 -14.48
N PHE A 269 0.50 -10.88 -13.96
CA PHE A 269 0.36 -10.44 -12.56
C PHE A 269 1.04 -11.40 -11.58
N GLY A 270 0.80 -12.72 -11.72
CA GLY A 270 1.42 -13.72 -10.86
C GLY A 270 2.94 -13.79 -10.97
N LEU A 271 3.50 -13.66 -12.19
CA LEU A 271 4.96 -13.64 -12.39
C LEU A 271 5.59 -12.37 -11.82
N GLN A 272 5.01 -11.20 -12.11
CA GLN A 272 5.53 -9.93 -11.58
C GLN A 272 5.43 -9.88 -10.06
N MET A 273 4.36 -10.42 -9.49
CA MET A 273 4.23 -10.50 -8.04
C MET A 273 5.27 -11.44 -7.43
N ASN A 274 5.55 -12.58 -8.07
CA ASN A 274 6.63 -13.47 -7.68
C ASN A 274 8.00 -12.77 -7.77
N ASP A 275 8.25 -11.98 -8.83
CA ASP A 275 9.50 -11.23 -8.99
C ASP A 275 9.65 -10.18 -7.87
N ILE A 276 8.60 -9.40 -7.60
CA ILE A 276 8.57 -8.43 -6.49
C ILE A 276 8.82 -9.13 -5.15
N GLN A 277 8.12 -10.23 -4.86
CA GLN A 277 8.31 -11.01 -3.64
C GLN A 277 9.75 -11.51 -3.53
N THR A 278 10.32 -11.99 -4.63
CA THR A 278 11.70 -12.49 -4.69
C THR A 278 12.70 -11.39 -4.37
N TRP A 279 12.59 -10.22 -5.01
CA TRP A 279 13.49 -9.10 -4.75
C TRP A 279 13.39 -8.57 -3.33
N VAL A 280 12.19 -8.45 -2.77
CA VAL A 280 12.01 -7.99 -1.38
C VAL A 280 12.51 -9.02 -0.36
N SER A 281 12.37 -10.32 -0.64
CA SER A 281 12.97 -11.38 0.18
C SER A 281 14.50 -11.42 0.07
N ALA A 282 15.05 -11.14 -1.10
CA ALA A 282 16.50 -10.98 -1.28
C ALA A 282 17.04 -9.79 -0.48
N ALA A 283 16.32 -8.66 -0.49
CA ALA A 283 16.65 -7.49 0.32
C ALA A 283 16.72 -7.81 1.83
N LEU A 284 15.76 -8.58 2.37
CA LEU A 284 15.81 -9.05 3.76
C LEU A 284 17.05 -9.91 4.04
N THR A 285 17.39 -10.82 3.12
CA THR A 285 18.56 -11.70 3.25
C THR A 285 19.87 -10.90 3.24
N ASN A 286 19.95 -9.86 2.40
CA ASN A 286 21.07 -8.94 2.31
C ASN A 286 21.25 -8.17 3.64
N GLU A 287 20.16 -7.73 4.26
CA GLU A 287 20.20 -7.03 5.54
C GLU A 287 20.63 -7.94 6.71
N ASP A 288 20.13 -9.19 6.75
CA ASP A 288 20.59 -10.20 7.71
C ASP A 288 22.08 -10.48 7.56
N THR A 289 22.54 -10.66 6.31
CA THR A 289 23.96 -10.87 5.96
C THR A 289 24.84 -9.72 6.45
N CYS A 290 24.41 -8.46 6.25
CA CYS A 290 25.12 -7.31 6.80
C CYS A 290 25.23 -7.41 8.33
N THR A 291 24.13 -7.73 9.03
CA THR A 291 24.12 -7.83 10.50
C THR A 291 25.05 -8.92 11.01
N GLU A 292 25.09 -10.08 10.35
CA GLU A 292 25.98 -11.20 10.68
C GLU A 292 27.46 -10.84 10.53
N GLY A 293 27.81 -10.01 9.54
CA GLY A 293 29.18 -9.52 9.31
C GLY A 293 29.78 -8.77 10.51
N PHE A 294 28.95 -8.19 11.39
CA PHE A 294 29.39 -7.53 12.62
C PHE A 294 29.42 -8.47 13.85
N GLY A 295 29.26 -9.76 13.64
CA GLY A 295 29.34 -10.80 14.68
C GLY A 295 30.74 -10.96 15.31
N GLY A 296 30.76 -11.56 16.51
CA GLY A 296 31.99 -11.91 17.23
C GLY A 296 32.38 -10.97 18.38
N LYS A 297 33.27 -11.45 19.26
CA LYS A 297 33.69 -10.77 20.51
C LYS A 297 34.73 -9.67 20.32
N ILE A 298 35.37 -9.60 19.15
CA ILE A 298 36.51 -8.71 18.87
C ILE A 298 36.06 -7.42 18.16
N MET A 299 34.80 -7.35 17.70
CA MET A 299 34.20 -6.17 17.07
C MET A 299 34.03 -5.03 18.07
N ASP A 300 34.22 -3.78 17.63
CA ASP A 300 33.95 -2.63 18.48
C ASP A 300 32.46 -2.60 18.87
N GLY A 301 32.21 -2.43 20.18
CA GLY A 301 30.85 -2.52 20.73
C GLY A 301 29.94 -1.41 20.25
N ASN A 302 30.48 -0.20 20.05
CA ASN A 302 29.71 0.96 19.60
C ASN A 302 29.35 0.82 18.12
N LEU A 303 30.33 0.52 17.27
CA LEU A 303 30.14 0.26 15.84
C LEU A 303 29.10 -0.84 15.62
N LYS A 304 29.26 -1.97 16.32
CA LYS A 304 28.31 -3.09 16.27
C LYS A 304 26.90 -2.66 16.65
N THR A 305 26.75 -1.87 17.70
CA THR A 305 25.43 -1.40 18.18
C THR A 305 24.77 -0.45 17.20
N VAL A 306 25.53 0.52 16.67
CA VAL A 306 25.04 1.47 15.66
C VAL A 306 24.59 0.74 14.40
N MET A 307 25.43 -0.14 13.87
CA MET A 307 25.12 -0.90 12.66
C MET A 307 23.91 -1.80 12.86
N ARG A 308 23.86 -2.57 13.95
CA ARG A 308 22.70 -3.42 14.26
C ARG A 308 21.40 -2.59 14.33
N GLY A 309 21.41 -1.44 15.00
CA GLY A 309 20.23 -0.59 15.10
C GLY A 309 19.73 -0.07 13.75
N LYS A 310 20.65 0.34 12.86
CA LYS A 310 20.30 0.81 11.51
C LYS A 310 19.75 -0.30 10.62
N ILE A 311 20.39 -1.46 10.63
CA ILE A 311 20.02 -2.57 9.75
C ILE A 311 18.71 -3.22 10.21
N VAL A 312 18.53 -3.46 11.52
CA VAL A 312 17.27 -3.98 12.08
C VAL A 312 16.09 -3.06 11.74
N ASN A 313 16.29 -1.73 11.74
CA ASN A 313 15.26 -0.81 11.30
C ASN A 313 14.90 -0.99 9.82
N ILE A 314 15.86 -1.25 8.93
CA ILE A 314 15.58 -1.58 7.53
C ILE A 314 14.84 -2.92 7.45
N CYS A 315 15.28 -3.97 8.16
CA CYS A 315 14.60 -5.27 8.19
C CYS A 315 13.13 -5.18 8.57
N HIS A 316 12.81 -4.39 9.60
CA HIS A 316 11.42 -4.17 9.98
C HIS A 316 10.61 -3.50 8.88
N LEU A 317 11.18 -2.51 8.19
CA LEU A 317 10.51 -1.84 7.06
C LEU A 317 10.36 -2.77 5.84
N THR A 318 11.39 -3.54 5.50
CA THR A 318 11.37 -4.51 4.39
C THR A 318 10.37 -5.64 4.65
N SER A 319 10.30 -6.14 5.89
CA SER A 319 9.33 -7.16 6.29
C SER A 319 7.89 -6.63 6.24
N ASN A 320 7.66 -5.40 6.72
CA ASN A 320 6.35 -4.74 6.61
C ASN A 320 5.94 -4.54 5.14
N ALA A 321 6.87 -4.15 4.27
CA ALA A 321 6.62 -4.03 2.83
C ALA A 321 6.23 -5.39 2.23
N LEU A 322 6.97 -6.46 2.53
CA LEU A 322 6.68 -7.82 2.05
C LEU A 322 5.29 -8.30 2.51
N ALA A 323 4.90 -8.03 3.75
CA ALA A 323 3.58 -8.37 4.26
C ALA A 323 2.45 -7.69 3.47
N LEU A 324 2.62 -6.41 3.13
CA LEU A 324 1.65 -5.64 2.32
C LEU A 324 1.60 -6.13 0.87
N ILE A 325 2.76 -6.49 0.29
CA ILE A 325 2.86 -7.10 -1.04
C ILE A 325 2.12 -8.43 -1.08
N ASN A 326 2.31 -9.29 -0.08
CA ASN A 326 1.61 -10.57 0.03
C ASN A 326 0.09 -10.39 0.19
N SER A 327 -0.33 -9.38 0.96
CA SER A 327 -1.74 -9.01 1.10
C SER A 327 -2.34 -8.50 -0.22
N PHE A 328 -1.58 -7.71 -0.98
CA PHE A 328 -2.02 -7.26 -2.31
C PHE A 328 -2.13 -8.43 -3.31
N ALA A 329 -1.16 -9.34 -3.29
CA ALA A 329 -1.15 -10.54 -4.13
C ALA A 329 -2.39 -11.41 -3.90
N SER A 330 -2.78 -11.63 -2.64
CA SER A 330 -3.91 -12.50 -2.29
C SER A 330 -5.28 -11.94 -2.72
N LEU A 331 -5.41 -10.61 -2.86
CA LEU A 331 -6.64 -9.98 -3.38
C LEU A 331 -6.85 -10.21 -4.89
N HIS A 332 -5.83 -10.67 -5.61
CA HIS A 332 -5.80 -10.78 -7.07
C HIS A 332 -5.45 -12.20 -7.58
N GLY A 333 -5.20 -13.14 -6.66
CA GLY A 333 -4.96 -14.55 -6.95
C GLY A 333 -6.22 -15.41 -7.00
#